data_AF-A0AAP3DDU2-F1
#
_entry.id   AF-A0AAP3DDU2-F1
#
_cell.length_a   1.000
_cell.length_b   1.000
_cell.length_c   1.000
_cell.angle_alpha   90.00
_cell.angle_beta   90.00
_cell.angle_gamma   90.00
#
_symmetry.space_group_name_H-M   'P 1'
#
loop_
_entity.id
_entity.type
_entity.pdbx_description
1 polymer ?
#
loop_
_entity_poly.entity_id
_entity_poly.type
_entity_poly.pdbx_seq_one_letter_code
_entity_poly.pdbx_strand_id
1 'polypeptide(L)'
;MPDIQLPEWHNPGKEPPEEKKQEGWLATEKPPADWFNWLFYTIFKALEKLKSKLGSAEDILSNHIGKGGNTHPNATPTTAGFMSATDKDKWDKHNGAGGAAHSLATTKLAGFMSPEDKDALGSCNKYRSGYDATTQIYTVIEYKREDGTTYMTSVLSNKVGNVYKVDTRQYYSPNGITPGKREVYDITYAANGDPISEVMRK
;
A
#
# COMPACT_ATOMS: atom_id res chain seq x y z
N MET A 1 15.87 15.26 41.82
CA MET A 1 16.58 16.23 42.68
C MET A 1 15.55 17.24 43.15
N PRO A 2 15.55 17.68 44.42
CA PRO A 2 14.66 18.76 44.85
C PRO A 2 14.96 20.03 44.03
N ASP A 3 13.93 20.79 43.67
CA ASP A 3 14.09 22.04 42.91
C ASP A 3 14.86 23.04 43.77
N ILE A 4 16.08 23.36 43.36
CA ILE A 4 16.94 24.31 44.05
C ILE A 4 16.45 25.71 43.66
N GLN A 5 15.86 26.41 44.62
CA GLN A 5 15.53 27.83 44.47
C GLN A 5 16.83 28.63 44.39
N LEU A 6 17.00 29.36 43.30
CA LEU A 6 18.17 30.20 43.08
C LEU A 6 18.09 31.42 43.99
N PRO A 7 19.20 31.81 44.66
CA PRO A 7 19.22 33.07 45.39
C PRO A 7 19.08 34.23 44.39
N GLU A 8 18.09 35.08 44.61
CA GLU A 8 17.82 36.23 43.76
C GLU A 8 18.61 37.44 44.23
N TRP A 9 19.37 38.06 43.33
CA TRP A 9 20.08 39.30 43.59
C TRP A 9 19.79 40.30 42.48
N HIS A 10 19.11 41.40 42.83
CA HIS A 10 18.57 42.35 41.84
C HIS A 10 19.42 43.62 41.68
N ASN A 11 20.36 43.88 42.60
CA ASN A 11 21.22 45.06 42.51
C ASN A 11 22.41 44.77 41.59
N PRO A 12 22.52 45.41 40.41
CA PRO A 12 23.59 45.13 39.45
C PRO A 12 24.98 45.56 39.93
N GLY A 13 25.08 46.42 40.95
CA GLY A 13 26.35 46.91 41.47
C GLY A 13 27.23 47.60 40.43
N LYS A 14 28.54 47.60 40.69
CA LYS A 14 29.56 48.13 39.78
C LYS A 14 30.67 47.10 39.62
N GLU A 15 31.07 46.84 38.39
CA GLU A 15 32.17 45.93 38.09
C GLU A 15 33.48 46.44 38.72
N PRO A 16 34.23 45.60 39.45
CA PRO A 16 35.56 45.95 39.93
C PRO A 16 36.54 46.11 38.75
N PRO A 17 37.58 46.97 38.89
CA PRO A 17 38.62 47.14 37.86
C PRO A 17 39.30 45.82 37.48
N GLU A 18 39.88 45.78 36.27
CA GLU A 18 40.53 44.57 35.76
C GLU A 18 41.70 44.12 36.66
N GLU A 19 42.51 45.06 37.16
CA GLU A 19 43.60 44.71 38.10
C GLU A 19 43.03 44.01 39.34
N LYS A 20 41.87 44.45 39.81
CA LYS A 20 41.24 43.89 41.00
C LYS A 20 40.66 42.50 40.78
N LYS A 21 40.14 42.22 39.57
CA LYS A 21 39.70 40.87 39.19
C LYS A 21 40.88 39.89 39.09
N GLN A 22 42.09 40.37 38.77
CA GLN A 22 43.30 39.54 38.72
C GLN A 22 43.94 39.30 40.09
N GLU A 23 44.05 40.35 40.91
CA GLU A 23 44.69 40.27 42.24
C GLU A 23 43.77 39.65 43.31
N GLY A 24 42.45 39.75 43.12
CA GLY A 24 41.46 39.31 44.10
C GLY A 24 41.39 40.21 45.33
N TRP A 25 40.66 39.74 46.35
CA TRP A 25 40.54 40.44 47.63
C TRP A 25 41.82 40.28 48.45
N LEU A 26 42.41 41.40 48.88
CA LEU A 26 43.56 41.37 49.76
C LEU A 26 43.12 41.14 51.20
N ALA A 27 44.01 40.56 52.01
CA ALA A 27 43.76 40.41 53.44
C ALA A 27 43.51 41.79 54.06
N THR A 28 42.49 41.88 54.92
CA THR A 28 42.04 43.11 55.62
C THR A 28 41.41 44.21 54.74
N GLU A 29 41.29 43.99 53.43
CA GLU A 29 40.60 44.91 52.55
C GLU A 29 39.09 44.96 52.84
N LYS A 30 38.47 46.13 52.68
CA LYS A 30 37.03 46.33 52.73
C LYS A 30 36.51 46.69 51.34
N PRO A 31 36.13 45.72 50.50
CA PRO A 31 35.63 46.00 49.18
C PRO A 31 34.35 46.84 49.23
N PRO A 32 34.15 47.78 48.30
CA PRO A 32 32.88 48.46 48.09
C PRO A 32 31.72 47.47 47.96
N ALA A 33 30.59 47.80 48.60
CA ALA A 33 29.37 47.00 48.50
C ALA A 33 28.93 46.79 47.04
N ASP A 34 29.16 47.78 46.18
CA ASP A 34 28.85 47.70 44.75
C ASP A 34 29.61 46.58 44.02
N TRP A 35 30.83 46.24 44.44
CA TRP A 35 31.58 45.14 43.83
C TRP A 35 30.99 43.79 44.22
N PHE A 36 30.54 43.63 45.47
CA PHE A 36 29.80 42.45 45.90
C PHE A 36 28.45 42.35 45.20
N ASN A 37 27.73 43.47 45.06
CA ASN A 37 26.46 43.50 44.33
C ASN A 37 26.64 43.03 42.88
N TRP A 38 27.69 43.49 42.20
CA TRP A 38 28.01 43.05 40.85
C TRP A 38 28.33 41.56 40.77
N LEU A 39 29.13 41.03 41.70
CA LEU A 39 29.48 39.61 41.72
C LEU A 39 28.24 38.73 41.91
N PHE A 40 27.42 39.03 42.93
CA PHE A 40 26.23 38.25 43.23
C PHE A 40 25.17 38.35 42.13
N TYR A 41 24.95 39.55 41.57
CA TYR A 41 24.06 39.75 40.42
C TYR A 41 24.50 38.94 39.20
N THR A 42 25.80 38.99 38.88
CA THR A 42 26.35 38.30 37.70
C THR A 42 26.26 36.79 37.85
N ILE A 43 26.55 36.26 39.04
CA ILE A 43 26.39 34.82 39.36
C ILE A 43 24.93 34.41 39.22
N PHE A 44 24.01 35.17 39.82
CA PHE A 44 22.56 34.90 39.72
C PHE A 44 22.09 34.85 38.26
N LYS A 45 22.45 35.87 37.44
CA LYS A 45 22.07 35.92 36.03
C LYS A 45 22.69 34.80 35.18
N ALA A 46 23.92 34.40 35.47
CA ALA A 46 24.54 33.26 34.79
C ALA A 46 23.80 31.95 35.09
N LEU A 47 23.42 31.73 36.35
CA LEU A 47 22.68 30.54 36.77
C LEU A 47 21.24 30.53 36.22
N GLU A 48 20.54 31.66 36.22
CA GLU A 48 19.22 31.82 35.60
C GLU A 48 19.26 31.43 34.11
N LYS A 49 20.27 31.93 33.38
CA LYS A 49 20.49 31.59 31.98
C LYS A 49 20.77 30.09 31.79
N LEU A 50 21.57 29.46 32.64
CA LEU A 50 21.83 28.02 32.58
C LEU A 50 20.57 27.19 32.86
N LYS A 51 19.79 27.54 33.90
CA LYS A 51 18.52 26.88 34.23
C LYS A 51 17.54 26.94 33.05
N SER A 52 17.41 28.11 32.41
CA SER A 52 16.55 28.26 31.23
C SER A 52 16.97 27.37 30.05
N LYS A 53 18.27 27.33 29.72
CA LYS A 53 18.79 26.53 28.62
C LYS A 53 18.66 25.02 28.88
N LEU A 54 18.87 24.59 30.13
CA LEU A 54 18.72 23.19 30.50
C LEU A 54 17.27 22.73 30.40
N GLY A 55 16.32 23.55 30.88
CA GLY A 55 14.89 23.27 30.73
C GLY A 55 14.47 23.14 29.27
N SER A 56 15.00 23.99 28.37
CA SER A 56 14.78 23.86 26.93
C SER A 56 15.37 22.57 26.34
N ALA A 57 16.55 22.14 26.78
CA ALA A 57 17.16 20.90 26.30
C ALA A 57 16.37 19.65 26.75
N GLU A 58 15.87 19.65 27.98
CA GLU A 58 15.01 18.58 28.51
C GLU A 58 13.68 18.51 27.77
N ASP A 59 13.07 19.66 27.46
CA ASP A 59 11.84 19.76 26.68
C ASP A 59 12.03 19.29 25.23
N ILE A 60 13.10 19.75 24.56
CA ILE A 60 13.48 19.30 23.20
C ILE A 60 13.67 17.78 23.20
N LEU A 61 14.40 17.25 24.18
CA LEU A 61 14.66 15.83 24.26
C LEU A 61 13.38 15.07 24.59
N SER A 62 12.49 15.60 25.44
CA SER A 62 11.18 15.02 25.82
C SER A 62 10.21 14.94 24.65
N ASN A 63 10.18 15.98 23.82
CA ASN A 63 9.26 16.10 22.70
C ASN A 63 9.85 15.60 21.39
N HIS A 64 11.09 15.10 21.37
CA HIS A 64 11.63 14.54 20.14
C HIS A 64 10.81 13.32 19.74
N ILE A 65 10.41 13.30 18.48
CA ILE A 65 9.71 12.19 17.86
C ILE A 65 10.68 11.00 17.86
N GLY A 66 10.42 9.98 18.69
CA GLY A 66 11.24 8.76 18.78
C GLY A 66 11.90 8.44 20.14
N LYS A 67 11.63 9.19 21.21
CA LYS A 67 12.33 9.16 22.51
C LYS A 67 12.21 7.90 23.41
N GLY A 68 12.10 6.69 22.89
CA GLY A 68 12.26 5.53 23.79
C GLY A 68 12.10 4.13 23.20
N GLY A 69 12.98 3.22 23.65
CA GLY A 69 12.82 1.78 23.50
C GLY A 69 13.05 1.25 22.08
N ASN A 70 12.43 0.12 21.77
CA ASN A 70 12.36 -0.55 20.46
C ASN A 70 11.66 0.32 19.38
N THR A 71 11.94 1.63 19.31
CA THR A 71 11.29 2.64 18.46
C THR A 71 11.84 2.70 17.04
N HIS A 72 13.03 2.18 16.78
CA HIS A 72 13.50 1.98 15.40
C HIS A 72 12.81 0.81 14.68
N PRO A 73 12.38 -0.28 15.35
CA PRO A 73 11.60 -1.34 14.69
C PRO A 73 10.08 -1.12 14.61
N ASN A 74 9.47 -0.28 15.45
CA ASN A 74 8.00 -0.16 15.51
C ASN A 74 7.38 0.86 14.53
N ALA A 75 8.11 1.24 13.48
CA ALA A 75 7.58 1.96 12.30
C ALA A 75 6.51 1.15 11.51
N THR A 76 6.06 0.03 12.06
CA THR A 76 5.04 -0.89 11.55
C THR A 76 4.33 -1.42 12.79
N PRO A 77 3.21 -0.84 13.26
CA PRO A 77 1.90 -1.21 12.68
C PRO A 77 0.77 -0.17 12.76
N THR A 78 0.89 0.97 13.48
CA THR A 78 -0.26 1.84 13.81
C THR A 78 0.00 3.34 13.86
N THR A 79 1.24 3.83 13.70
CA THR A 79 1.56 5.28 13.72
C THR A 79 2.70 5.59 12.76
N ALA A 80 2.56 6.66 11.97
CA ALA A 80 3.52 7.08 10.94
C ALA A 80 4.85 7.51 11.58
N GLY A 81 5.87 6.64 11.54
CA GLY A 81 7.21 6.92 12.07
C GLY A 81 8.11 7.61 11.04
N PHE A 82 8.68 6.85 10.10
CA PHE A 82 9.65 7.33 9.10
C PHE A 82 9.06 7.66 7.72
N MET A 83 7.82 7.24 7.46
CA MET A 83 7.06 7.62 6.25
C MET A 83 5.95 8.58 6.64
N SER A 84 5.60 9.51 5.74
CA SER A 84 4.50 10.46 6.00
C SER A 84 3.18 9.70 6.20
N ALA A 85 2.22 10.29 6.91
CA ALA A 85 0.88 9.72 7.04
C ALA A 85 0.24 9.44 5.66
N THR A 86 0.50 10.31 4.69
CA THR A 86 0.09 10.15 3.29
C THR A 86 0.74 8.93 2.63
N ASP A 87 2.04 8.71 2.84
CA ASP A 87 2.74 7.56 2.24
C ASP A 87 2.37 6.25 2.92
N LYS A 88 2.07 6.28 4.22
CA LYS A 88 1.49 5.14 4.94
C LYS A 88 0.09 4.82 4.43
N ASP A 89 -0.76 5.83 4.24
CA ASP A 89 -2.09 5.66 3.69
C ASP A 89 -2.05 5.09 2.26
N LYS A 90 -1.12 5.54 1.41
CA LYS A 90 -0.87 4.93 0.09
C LYS A 90 -0.44 3.47 0.20
N TRP A 91 0.42 3.14 1.16
CA TRP A 91 0.87 1.77 1.39
C TRP A 91 -0.28 0.87 1.88
N ASP A 92 -1.08 1.34 2.84
CA ASP A 92 -2.22 0.58 3.38
C ASP A 92 -3.32 0.39 2.32
N LYS A 93 -3.47 1.38 1.43
CA LYS A 93 -4.35 1.31 0.26
C LYS A 93 -3.76 0.53 -0.91
N HIS A 94 -2.48 0.14 -0.84
CA HIS A 94 -1.90 -0.72 -1.86
C HIS A 94 -2.51 -2.12 -1.75
N ASN A 95 -3.52 -2.36 -2.59
CA ASN A 95 -4.10 -3.68 -2.81
C ASN A 95 -3.07 -4.62 -3.46
N GLY A 96 -2.26 -5.28 -2.65
CA GLY A 96 -1.22 -6.20 -3.11
C GLY A 96 -0.19 -6.59 -2.07
N ALA A 97 -0.44 -6.35 -0.78
CA ALA A 97 0.49 -6.66 0.32
C ALA A 97 0.70 -8.18 0.59
N GLY A 98 0.45 -9.04 -0.41
CA GLY A 98 0.49 -10.50 -0.29
C GLY A 98 -0.79 -11.10 0.30
N GLY A 99 -0.95 -12.42 0.15
CA GLY A 99 -2.11 -13.18 0.66
C GLY A 99 -3.36 -13.13 -0.22
N ALA A 100 -4.54 -13.10 0.41
CA ALA A 100 -5.86 -13.19 -0.24
C ALA A 100 -6.20 -12.03 -1.21
N ALA A 101 -5.46 -10.93 -1.17
CA ALA A 101 -5.63 -9.83 -2.12
C ALA A 101 -5.26 -10.24 -3.56
N HIS A 102 -4.25 -11.09 -3.74
CA HIS A 102 -3.90 -11.62 -5.07
C HIS A 102 -4.98 -12.54 -5.63
N SER A 103 -5.57 -13.40 -4.80
CA SER A 103 -6.67 -14.26 -5.26
C SER A 103 -7.89 -13.43 -5.64
N LEU A 104 -8.21 -12.37 -4.90
CA LEU A 104 -9.29 -11.43 -5.25
C LEU A 104 -8.98 -10.65 -6.54
N ALA A 105 -7.73 -10.23 -6.76
CA ALA A 105 -7.31 -9.55 -7.99
C ALA A 105 -7.37 -10.45 -9.24
N THR A 106 -7.19 -11.76 -9.08
CA THR A 106 -7.35 -12.74 -10.19
C THR A 106 -8.75 -13.32 -10.34
N THR A 107 -9.66 -13.07 -9.39
CA THR A 107 -10.99 -13.73 -9.39
C THR A 107 -12.19 -12.79 -9.28
N LYS A 108 -12.01 -11.50 -8.96
CA LYS A 108 -13.16 -10.60 -8.73
C LYS A 108 -13.05 -9.18 -9.28
N LEU A 109 -11.85 -8.62 -9.46
CA LEU A 109 -11.70 -7.23 -9.91
C LEU A 109 -11.11 -7.19 -11.33
N ALA A 110 -11.79 -6.48 -12.25
CA ALA A 110 -11.30 -6.26 -13.61
C ALA A 110 -9.95 -5.52 -13.58
N GLY A 111 -8.89 -6.12 -14.13
CA GLY A 111 -7.57 -5.49 -14.24
C GLY A 111 -6.37 -6.43 -14.26
N PHE A 112 -6.45 -7.62 -13.65
CA PHE A 112 -5.40 -8.63 -13.74
C PHE A 112 -5.82 -9.83 -14.60
N MET A 113 -6.88 -10.54 -14.22
CA MET A 113 -7.66 -11.49 -15.04
C MET A 113 -9.02 -11.66 -14.37
N SER A 114 -10.12 -11.70 -15.14
CA SER A 114 -11.44 -12.12 -14.62
C SER A 114 -11.52 -13.66 -14.53
N PRO A 115 -12.46 -14.24 -13.76
CA PRO A 115 -12.76 -15.68 -13.83
C PRO A 115 -13.00 -16.15 -15.26
N GLU A 116 -13.67 -15.32 -16.06
CA GLU A 116 -13.95 -15.58 -17.48
C GLU A 116 -12.65 -15.59 -18.31
N ASP A 117 -11.73 -14.66 -18.09
CA ASP A 117 -10.42 -14.64 -18.76
C ASP A 117 -9.58 -15.87 -18.38
N LYS A 118 -9.70 -16.33 -17.14
CA LYS A 118 -9.02 -17.56 -16.67
C LYS A 118 -9.60 -18.80 -17.35
N ASP A 119 -10.91 -18.89 -17.49
CA ASP A 119 -11.57 -19.99 -18.19
C ASP A 119 -11.17 -20.03 -19.68
N ALA A 120 -11.03 -18.87 -20.32
CA ALA A 120 -10.59 -18.76 -21.70
C ALA A 120 -9.16 -19.27 -21.94
N LEU A 121 -8.30 -19.19 -20.93
CA LEU A 121 -6.92 -19.72 -20.96
C LEU A 121 -6.84 -21.18 -20.49
N GLY A 122 -7.86 -21.69 -19.82
CA GLY A 122 -7.89 -23.03 -19.25
C GLY A 122 -8.15 -24.14 -20.27
N SER A 123 -7.61 -25.34 -20.01
CA SER A 123 -7.98 -26.55 -20.74
C SER A 123 -9.42 -26.96 -20.39
N CYS A 124 -10.26 -27.15 -21.40
CA CYS A 124 -11.63 -27.65 -21.22
C CYS A 124 -11.76 -29.11 -21.66
N ASN A 125 -12.54 -29.89 -20.90
CA ASN A 125 -13.06 -31.18 -21.32
C ASN A 125 -14.10 -30.99 -22.42
N LYS A 126 -14.13 -31.89 -23.42
CA LYS A 126 -15.04 -31.80 -24.57
C LYS A 126 -16.01 -32.97 -24.59
N TYR A 127 -17.29 -32.69 -24.59
CA TYR A 127 -18.36 -33.67 -24.69
C TYR A 127 -19.13 -33.43 -25.98
N ARG A 128 -19.36 -34.50 -26.76
CA ARG A 128 -19.97 -34.40 -28.10
C ARG A 128 -21.33 -35.08 -28.12
N SER A 129 -22.30 -34.44 -28.76
CA SER A 129 -23.65 -34.98 -28.94
C SER A 129 -24.27 -34.50 -30.27
N GLY A 130 -25.46 -34.99 -30.60
CA GLY A 130 -26.12 -34.66 -31.86
C GLY A 130 -25.35 -35.16 -33.08
N TYR A 131 -25.00 -36.45 -33.11
CA TYR A 131 -24.33 -37.06 -34.24
C TYR A 131 -25.23 -37.05 -35.49
N ASP A 132 -24.75 -36.44 -36.57
CA ASP A 132 -25.39 -36.48 -37.88
C ASP A 132 -24.70 -37.56 -38.74
N ALA A 133 -25.43 -38.63 -39.03
CA ALA A 133 -24.92 -39.79 -39.77
C ALA A 133 -24.60 -39.48 -41.25
N THR A 134 -25.21 -38.46 -41.85
CA THR A 134 -24.96 -38.09 -43.27
C THR A 134 -23.63 -37.36 -43.41
N THR A 135 -23.33 -36.46 -42.48
CA THR A 135 -22.09 -35.67 -42.47
C THR A 135 -20.99 -36.33 -41.64
N GLN A 136 -21.33 -37.33 -40.82
CA GLN A 136 -20.46 -37.99 -39.85
C GLN A 136 -19.82 -37.03 -38.84
N ILE A 137 -20.53 -35.97 -38.46
CA ILE A 137 -20.05 -35.00 -37.47
C ILE A 137 -21.02 -34.87 -36.29
N TYR A 138 -20.48 -34.52 -35.13
CA TYR A 138 -21.26 -34.11 -33.98
C TYR A 138 -21.60 -32.63 -34.07
N THR A 139 -22.88 -32.31 -33.98
CA THR A 139 -23.39 -30.95 -34.15
C THR A 139 -23.37 -30.13 -32.86
N VAL A 140 -23.24 -30.78 -31.71
CA VAL A 140 -23.19 -30.11 -30.41
C VAL A 140 -21.92 -30.52 -29.67
N ILE A 141 -21.18 -29.54 -29.17
CA ILE A 141 -20.00 -29.73 -28.32
C ILE A 141 -20.16 -28.91 -27.05
N GLU A 142 -20.15 -29.58 -25.90
CA GLU A 142 -20.08 -28.93 -24.60
C GLU A 142 -18.63 -28.91 -24.11
N TYR A 143 -18.14 -27.72 -23.79
CA TYR A 143 -16.84 -27.48 -23.17
C TYR A 143 -17.06 -27.31 -21.68
N LYS A 144 -16.54 -28.25 -20.88
CA LYS A 144 -16.65 -28.25 -19.42
C LYS A 144 -15.31 -27.96 -18.78
N ARG A 145 -15.34 -27.19 -17.69
CA ARG A 145 -14.19 -26.96 -16.81
C ARG A 145 -13.76 -28.25 -16.11
N GLU A 146 -12.63 -28.22 -15.42
CA GLU A 146 -12.15 -29.38 -14.63
C GLU A 146 -13.14 -29.81 -13.54
N ASP A 147 -13.89 -28.85 -12.97
CA ASP A 147 -14.93 -29.12 -11.98
C ASP A 147 -16.24 -29.67 -12.56
N GLY A 148 -16.32 -29.83 -13.88
CA GLY A 148 -17.49 -30.33 -14.59
C GLY A 148 -18.57 -29.29 -14.92
N THR A 149 -18.40 -28.03 -14.50
CA THR A 149 -19.32 -26.95 -14.90
C THR A 149 -19.14 -26.59 -16.37
N THR A 150 -20.23 -26.19 -17.04
CA THR A 150 -20.18 -25.82 -18.45
C THR A 150 -19.55 -24.44 -18.61
N TYR A 151 -18.50 -24.34 -19.43
CA TYR A 151 -17.90 -23.07 -19.83
C TYR A 151 -18.55 -22.53 -21.10
N MET A 152 -18.71 -23.39 -22.11
CA MET A 152 -19.26 -22.99 -23.41
C MET A 152 -19.96 -24.16 -24.08
N THR A 153 -21.04 -23.89 -24.81
CA THR A 153 -21.67 -24.84 -25.75
C THR A 153 -21.56 -24.30 -27.17
N SER A 154 -21.09 -25.14 -28.09
CA SER A 154 -21.01 -24.89 -29.53
C SER A 154 -22.05 -25.73 -30.23
N VAL A 155 -22.84 -25.09 -31.11
CA VAL A 155 -23.92 -25.73 -31.85
C VAL A 155 -23.79 -25.38 -33.33
N LEU A 156 -23.49 -26.38 -34.14
CA LEU A 156 -23.44 -26.30 -35.59
C LEU A 156 -24.85 -26.32 -36.18
N SER A 157 -25.14 -25.37 -37.06
CA SER A 157 -26.45 -25.19 -37.70
C SER A 157 -26.31 -24.73 -39.16
N ASN A 158 -27.45 -24.53 -39.82
CA ASN A 158 -27.53 -24.13 -41.24
C ASN A 158 -26.76 -25.10 -42.16
N LYS A 159 -27.25 -26.34 -42.23
CA LYS A 159 -26.67 -27.38 -43.08
C LYS A 159 -26.97 -27.06 -44.55
N VAL A 160 -25.91 -26.90 -45.35
CA VAL A 160 -25.98 -26.67 -46.79
C VAL A 160 -25.16 -27.76 -47.47
N GLY A 161 -25.84 -28.68 -48.16
CA GLY A 161 -25.20 -29.91 -48.63
C GLY A 161 -24.73 -30.76 -47.45
N ASN A 162 -23.44 -31.12 -47.43
CA ASN A 162 -22.85 -31.95 -46.37
C ASN A 162 -22.00 -31.15 -45.35
N VAL A 163 -22.19 -29.84 -45.27
CA VAL A 163 -21.44 -28.96 -44.34
C VAL A 163 -22.37 -28.05 -43.56
N TYR A 164 -21.98 -27.67 -42.35
CA TYR A 164 -22.72 -26.77 -41.47
C TYR A 164 -22.11 -25.37 -41.50
N LYS A 165 -22.86 -24.37 -41.95
CA LYS A 165 -22.29 -23.04 -42.23
C LYS A 165 -22.24 -22.11 -41.03
N VAL A 166 -22.84 -22.48 -39.91
CA VAL A 166 -22.98 -21.58 -38.75
C VAL A 166 -22.62 -22.32 -37.46
N ASP A 167 -21.72 -21.76 -36.65
CA ASP A 167 -21.47 -22.18 -35.26
C ASP A 167 -22.04 -21.14 -34.29
N THR A 168 -22.90 -21.57 -33.38
CA THR A 168 -23.39 -20.73 -32.28
C THR A 168 -22.72 -21.15 -30.99
N ARG A 169 -21.94 -20.23 -30.39
CA ARG A 169 -21.25 -20.42 -29.12
C ARG A 169 -21.97 -19.66 -28.02
N GLN A 170 -22.41 -20.37 -26.99
CA GLN A 170 -22.98 -19.78 -25.79
C GLN A 170 -22.01 -19.98 -24.64
N TYR A 171 -21.50 -18.89 -24.08
CA TYR A 171 -20.66 -18.91 -22.88
C TYR A 171 -21.52 -18.86 -21.64
N TYR A 172 -21.00 -19.42 -20.54
CA TYR A 172 -21.67 -19.48 -19.25
C TYR A 172 -20.76 -18.95 -18.16
N SER A 173 -21.38 -18.33 -17.15
CA SER A 173 -20.67 -17.84 -15.97
C SER A 173 -20.01 -19.00 -15.20
N PRO A 174 -19.18 -18.71 -14.17
CA PRO A 174 -18.52 -19.74 -13.38
C PRO A 174 -19.44 -20.75 -12.70
N ASN A 175 -20.75 -20.46 -12.56
CA ASN A 175 -21.72 -21.41 -12.02
C ASN A 175 -22.15 -22.49 -13.03
N GLY A 176 -21.76 -22.36 -14.30
CA GLY A 176 -22.05 -23.30 -15.38
C GLY A 176 -23.48 -23.32 -15.90
N ILE A 177 -24.35 -22.41 -15.43
CA ILE A 177 -25.79 -22.39 -15.74
C ILE A 177 -26.23 -21.04 -16.29
N THR A 178 -25.73 -19.93 -15.73
CA THR A 178 -26.15 -18.60 -16.16
C THR A 178 -25.54 -18.28 -17.53
N PRO A 179 -26.36 -18.08 -18.58
CA PRO A 179 -25.85 -17.76 -19.90
C PRO A 179 -25.24 -16.36 -19.89
N GLY A 180 -24.02 -16.26 -20.41
CA GLY A 180 -23.30 -15.02 -20.67
C GLY A 180 -23.33 -14.66 -22.15
N LYS A 181 -22.15 -14.28 -22.67
CA LYS A 181 -21.97 -13.87 -24.07
C LYS A 181 -22.43 -14.98 -25.03
N ARG A 182 -23.13 -14.58 -26.09
CA ARG A 182 -23.42 -15.43 -27.24
C ARG A 182 -22.66 -14.90 -28.44
N GLU A 183 -21.95 -15.79 -29.13
CA GLU A 183 -21.24 -15.50 -30.36
C GLU A 183 -21.76 -16.42 -31.46
N VAL A 184 -21.93 -15.87 -32.65
CA VAL A 184 -22.35 -16.63 -33.83
C VAL A 184 -21.27 -16.46 -34.87
N TYR A 185 -20.82 -17.56 -35.46
CA TYR A 185 -19.76 -17.57 -36.44
C TYR A 185 -20.26 -18.13 -37.76
N ASP A 186 -19.86 -17.48 -38.85
CA ASP A 186 -20.00 -17.97 -40.21
C ASP A 186 -18.77 -18.80 -40.59
N ILE A 187 -19.00 -20.05 -40.97
CA ILE A 187 -17.95 -20.98 -41.38
C ILE A 187 -17.92 -21.08 -42.91
N THR A 188 -16.78 -20.70 -43.48
CA THR A 188 -16.50 -20.92 -44.91
C THR A 188 -15.71 -22.20 -45.07
N TYR A 189 -16.01 -22.95 -46.13
CA TYR A 189 -15.41 -24.25 -46.41
C TYR A 189 -14.73 -24.23 -47.78
N ALA A 190 -13.61 -24.94 -47.91
CA ALA A 190 -12.98 -25.23 -49.18
C ALA A 190 -13.82 -26.23 -50.00
N ALA A 191 -13.48 -26.38 -51.28
CA ALA A 191 -14.14 -27.32 -52.19
C ALA A 191 -14.03 -28.79 -51.74
N ASN A 192 -13.02 -29.12 -50.93
CA ASN A 192 -12.83 -30.45 -50.34
C ASN A 192 -13.68 -30.70 -49.07
N GLY A 193 -14.45 -29.70 -48.61
CA GLY A 193 -15.30 -29.81 -47.43
C GLY A 193 -14.61 -29.46 -46.10
N ASP A 194 -13.35 -29.03 -46.12
CA ASP A 194 -12.63 -28.58 -44.92
C ASP A 194 -12.97 -27.13 -44.57
N PRO A 195 -13.15 -26.78 -43.29
CA PRO A 195 -13.36 -25.39 -42.88
C PRO A 195 -12.08 -24.57 -43.14
N ILE A 196 -12.22 -23.45 -43.85
CA ILE A 196 -11.11 -22.53 -44.19
C ILE A 196 -11.12 -21.23 -43.39
N SER A 197 -12.29 -20.79 -42.95
CA SER A 197 -12.41 -19.62 -42.10
C SER A 197 -13.64 -19.72 -41.22
N GLU A 198 -13.51 -19.14 -40.04
CA GLU A 198 -14.60 -18.99 -39.09
C GLU A 198 -14.59 -17.52 -38.64
N VAL A 199 -15.63 -16.78 -38.99
CA VAL A 199 -15.69 -15.33 -38.80
C VAL A 199 -16.90 -14.98 -37.95
N MET A 200 -16.69 -14.18 -36.90
CA MET A 200 -17.77 -13.75 -36.03
C MET A 200 -18.77 -12.90 -36.82
N ARG A 201 -20.03 -13.31 -36.81
CA ARG A 201 -21.14 -12.56 -37.39
C ARG A 201 -21.37 -11.30 -36.55
N LYS A 202 -21.27 -10.14 -37.19
CA LYS A 202 -21.49 -8.83 -36.57
C LYS A 202 -22.98 -8.51 -36.44
#